data_AF-A0A425CDA0-F1
#
_entry.id   AF-A0A425CDA0-F1
#
_cell.length_a   1.000
_cell.length_b   1.000
_cell.length_c   1.000
_cell.angle_alpha   90.00
_cell.angle_beta   90.00
_cell.angle_gamma   90.00
#
_symmetry.space_group_name_H-M   'P 1'
#
loop_
_entity.id
_entity.type
_entity.pdbx_description
1 polymer ?
#
loop_
_entity_poly.entity_id
_entity_poly.type
_entity_poly.pdbx_seq_one_letter_code
_entity_poly.pdbx_strand_id
1 'polypeptide(L)'
;AARSREFLKQFLELYPQYKNRDFYITGESYAGMYIPFLVYNLVTDPVENLHLTGFAIGNPYTDQKLDDGSYMDYYYSHGLVSIETYRAIQNDCQPSELWLCQDGHPGCSALCAATYAAAELSIDFDEMNPYYIYGDICLLQANQTKALRLQKNHMIRPLTHRGTIDPCTDTFTTLYLNQPQVLTAIHVDGGASQSFSDCSDGVIELYSSSLTVLDKYPTILQAGLKGLIYSGDADAIVNFIGTQRWLTDDGLNLTVTEKWKAWIGPDKQLSGYTERYTNLTFTTIKGAGHMVPATRPLHALYLFECFVYGQVACDSFAYPKDPTEYLSGADLTAPVTSSTSEANLVYLWWALGGVAMVVVGVLGWRYVATQKTKKENAKYTELTSEVKPVYST
;
A
#
# COMPACT_ATOMS: atom_id res chain seq x y z
N ALA A 1 -0.95 -26.57 -5.51
CA ALA A 1 -0.16 -27.34 -4.53
C ALA A 1 0.57 -28.53 -5.13
N ALA A 2 -0.10 -29.56 -5.68
CA ALA A 2 0.58 -30.75 -6.22
C ALA A 2 1.66 -30.45 -7.27
N ARG A 3 1.36 -29.59 -8.25
CA ARG A 3 2.34 -29.13 -9.26
C ARG A 3 3.51 -28.36 -8.63
N SER A 4 3.26 -27.53 -7.63
CA SER A 4 4.32 -26.79 -6.91
C SER A 4 5.22 -27.73 -6.11
N ARG A 5 4.64 -28.76 -5.49
CA ARG A 5 5.41 -29.81 -4.80
C ARG A 5 6.31 -30.58 -5.78
N GLU A 6 5.76 -30.97 -6.94
CA GLU A 6 6.54 -31.62 -8.00
C GLU A 6 7.67 -30.72 -8.51
N PHE A 7 7.41 -29.43 -8.70
CA PHE A 7 8.44 -28.45 -9.05
C PHE A 7 9.56 -28.42 -8.00
N LEU A 8 9.25 -28.41 -6.70
CA LEU A 8 10.26 -28.40 -5.64
C LEU A 8 11.15 -29.64 -5.66
N LYS A 9 10.56 -30.81 -5.97
CA LYS A 9 11.31 -32.05 -6.15
C LYS A 9 12.31 -31.92 -7.30
N GLN A 10 11.84 -31.53 -8.49
CA GLN A 10 12.70 -31.35 -9.66
C GLN A 10 13.75 -30.24 -9.46
N PHE A 11 13.39 -29.17 -8.75
CA PHE A 11 14.30 -28.08 -8.41
C PHE A 11 15.47 -28.58 -7.54
N LEU A 12 15.22 -29.39 -6.52
CA LEU A 12 16.28 -29.95 -5.67
C LEU A 12 17.11 -31.04 -6.37
N GLU A 13 16.54 -31.73 -7.36
CA GLU A 13 17.29 -32.63 -8.24
C GLU A 13 18.27 -31.85 -9.13
N LEU A 14 17.82 -30.73 -9.72
CA LEU A 14 18.64 -29.88 -10.59
C LEU A 14 19.66 -29.02 -9.81
N TYR A 15 19.30 -28.58 -8.60
CA TYR A 15 20.11 -27.70 -7.74
C TYR A 15 20.38 -28.34 -6.36
N PRO A 16 21.16 -29.44 -6.32
CA PRO A 16 21.39 -30.20 -5.10
C PRO A 16 22.09 -29.41 -3.98
N GLN A 17 22.76 -28.31 -4.29
CA GLN A 17 23.39 -27.42 -3.29
C GLN A 17 22.38 -26.75 -2.34
N TYR A 18 21.09 -26.76 -2.66
CA TYR A 18 20.04 -26.21 -1.81
C TYR A 18 19.35 -27.26 -0.93
N LYS A 19 19.71 -28.55 -1.06
CA LYS A 19 19.19 -29.62 -0.20
C LYS A 19 19.51 -29.35 1.26
N ASN A 20 18.56 -29.68 2.14
CA ASN A 20 18.66 -29.56 3.60
C ASN A 20 18.89 -28.14 4.15
N ARG A 21 18.80 -27.11 3.31
CA ARG A 21 18.75 -25.72 3.79
C ARG A 21 17.37 -25.43 4.37
N ASP A 22 17.33 -24.56 5.37
CA ASP A 22 16.08 -23.98 5.86
C ASP A 22 15.28 -23.41 4.69
N PHE A 23 14.07 -23.93 4.54
CA PHE A 23 13.19 -23.61 3.43
C PHE A 23 11.95 -22.87 3.95
N TYR A 24 11.74 -21.68 3.43
CA TYR A 24 10.60 -20.83 3.74
C TYR A 24 9.75 -20.63 2.49
N ILE A 25 8.43 -20.64 2.65
CA ILE A 25 7.49 -20.33 1.57
C ILE A 25 6.85 -18.98 1.87
N THR A 26 6.99 -18.02 0.94
CA THR A 26 6.41 -16.69 1.09
C THR A 26 5.56 -16.32 -0.11
N GLY A 27 4.57 -15.44 0.09
CA GLY A 27 3.73 -14.92 -0.97
C GLY A 27 2.76 -13.87 -0.44
N GLU A 28 1.91 -13.35 -1.32
CA GLU A 28 0.91 -12.34 -0.96
C GLU A 28 -0.46 -12.61 -1.59
N SER A 29 -1.49 -11.90 -1.13
CA SER A 29 -2.82 -11.89 -1.76
C SER A 29 -3.45 -13.29 -1.77
N TYR A 30 -3.86 -13.78 -2.95
CA TYR A 30 -4.38 -15.13 -3.15
C TYR A 30 -3.37 -16.25 -2.81
N ALA A 31 -2.09 -15.92 -2.56
CA ALA A 31 -1.17 -16.85 -1.91
C ALA A 31 -1.62 -17.25 -0.49
N GLY A 32 -2.54 -16.49 0.13
CA GLY A 32 -3.30 -16.90 1.30
C GLY A 32 -4.07 -18.21 1.11
N MET A 33 -4.48 -18.53 -0.12
CA MET A 33 -4.99 -19.86 -0.49
C MET A 33 -3.84 -20.79 -0.88
N TYR A 34 -2.93 -20.36 -1.77
CA TYR A 34 -1.91 -21.25 -2.34
C TYR A 34 -0.95 -21.83 -1.30
N ILE A 35 -0.48 -21.01 -0.37
CA ILE A 35 0.57 -21.37 0.59
C ILE A 35 0.04 -22.38 1.59
N PRO A 36 -1.11 -22.20 2.27
CA PRO A 36 -1.62 -23.22 3.18
C PRO A 36 -1.89 -24.55 2.48
N PHE A 37 -2.40 -24.55 1.24
CA PHE A 37 -2.52 -25.79 0.46
C PHE A 37 -1.16 -26.46 0.20
N LEU A 38 -0.12 -25.70 -0.14
CA LEU A 38 1.22 -26.23 -0.38
C LEU A 38 1.89 -26.72 0.92
N VAL A 39 1.85 -25.91 1.97
CA VAL A 39 2.42 -26.23 3.29
C VAL A 39 1.76 -27.47 3.87
N TYR A 40 0.44 -27.57 3.81
CA TYR A 40 -0.29 -28.79 4.21
C TYR A 40 0.24 -30.01 3.46
N ASN A 41 0.36 -29.95 2.13
CA ASN A 41 0.89 -31.05 1.33
C ASN A 41 2.34 -31.42 1.72
N LEU A 42 3.20 -30.44 1.98
CA LEU A 42 4.60 -30.69 2.37
C LEU A 42 4.74 -31.24 3.80
N VAL A 43 3.79 -30.93 4.69
CA VAL A 43 3.73 -31.50 6.04
C VAL A 43 3.24 -32.95 5.98
N THR A 44 2.21 -33.24 5.17
CA THR A 44 1.61 -34.59 5.10
C THR A 44 2.32 -35.54 4.16
N ASP A 45 2.96 -35.02 3.12
CA ASP A 45 3.72 -35.77 2.11
C ASP A 45 5.04 -35.00 1.80
N PRO A 46 6.04 -35.11 2.69
CA PRO A 46 7.28 -34.34 2.56
C PRO A 46 8.02 -34.60 1.24
N VAL A 47 8.78 -33.61 0.79
CA VAL A 47 9.76 -33.78 -0.29
C VAL A 47 11.10 -34.13 0.34
N GLU A 48 11.73 -35.20 -0.14
CA GLU A 48 13.02 -35.64 0.39
C GLU A 48 14.08 -34.54 0.29
N ASN A 49 14.83 -34.32 1.37
CA ASN A 49 15.87 -33.28 1.47
C ASN A 49 15.36 -31.83 1.37
N LEU A 50 14.05 -31.59 1.48
CA LEU A 50 13.45 -30.27 1.65
C LEU A 50 13.18 -30.03 3.14
N HIS A 51 13.93 -29.13 3.78
CA HIS A 51 13.72 -28.82 5.19
C HIS A 51 12.76 -27.64 5.37
N LEU A 52 11.45 -27.90 5.36
CA LEU A 52 10.42 -26.86 5.56
C LEU A 52 10.50 -26.28 6.98
N THR A 53 10.85 -24.99 7.07
CA THR A 53 11.10 -24.29 8.33
C THR A 53 9.97 -23.32 8.70
N GLY A 54 9.35 -22.68 7.70
CA GLY A 54 8.31 -21.70 7.96
C GLY A 54 7.61 -21.19 6.72
N PHE A 55 6.61 -20.33 6.94
CA PHE A 55 5.90 -19.63 5.88
C PHE A 55 5.55 -18.21 6.30
N ALA A 56 5.51 -17.29 5.32
CA ALA A 56 5.04 -15.93 5.53
C ALA A 56 4.04 -15.51 4.45
N ILE A 57 2.92 -14.90 4.82
CA ILE A 57 1.89 -14.48 3.86
C ILE A 57 1.49 -13.03 4.11
N GLY A 58 1.67 -12.20 3.09
CA GLY A 58 1.28 -10.78 3.09
C GLY A 58 -0.14 -10.62 2.58
N ASN A 59 -0.96 -9.82 3.26
CA ASN A 59 -2.33 -9.49 2.87
C ASN A 59 -3.10 -10.75 2.38
N PRO A 60 -3.28 -11.77 3.25
CA PRO A 60 -3.62 -13.13 2.82
C PRO A 60 -5.12 -13.35 2.63
N TYR A 61 -5.56 -13.53 1.39
CA TYR A 61 -6.94 -13.95 1.12
C TYR A 61 -7.07 -15.44 1.47
N THR A 62 -7.81 -15.76 2.52
CA THR A 62 -7.76 -17.07 3.21
C THR A 62 -9.13 -17.68 3.42
N ASP A 63 -10.15 -16.85 3.62
CA ASP A 63 -11.53 -17.27 3.80
C ASP A 63 -12.46 -16.22 3.19
N GLN A 64 -13.11 -16.59 2.09
CA GLN A 64 -13.94 -15.68 1.32
C GLN A 64 -15.02 -14.99 2.17
N LYS A 65 -15.66 -15.73 3.07
CA LYS A 65 -16.73 -15.18 3.89
C LYS A 65 -16.21 -14.13 4.88
N LEU A 66 -15.06 -14.40 5.52
CA LEU A 66 -14.49 -13.50 6.53
C LEU A 66 -13.77 -12.31 5.89
N ASP A 67 -13.09 -12.54 4.77
CA ASP A 67 -12.36 -11.53 4.01
C ASP A 67 -13.35 -10.57 3.31
N ASP A 68 -14.26 -11.05 2.46
CA ASP A 68 -15.23 -10.20 1.76
C ASP A 68 -16.21 -9.53 2.74
N GLY A 69 -16.56 -10.24 3.82
CA GLY A 69 -17.41 -9.70 4.88
C GLY A 69 -16.80 -8.53 5.65
N SER A 70 -15.49 -8.26 5.49
CA SER A 70 -14.78 -7.19 6.19
C SER A 70 -14.74 -5.85 5.44
N TYR A 71 -15.10 -5.84 4.15
CA TYR A 71 -14.97 -4.68 3.29
C TYR A 71 -15.71 -3.45 3.81
N MET A 72 -16.98 -3.58 4.19
CA MET A 72 -17.77 -2.42 4.63
C MET A 72 -17.26 -1.81 5.94
N ASP A 73 -16.70 -2.62 6.84
CA ASP A 73 -16.06 -2.13 8.07
C ASP A 73 -14.74 -1.43 7.77
N TYR A 74 -13.97 -1.96 6.82
CA TYR A 74 -12.74 -1.33 6.37
C TYR A 74 -13.03 0.01 5.68
N TYR A 75 -13.97 0.05 4.74
CA TYR A 75 -14.35 1.25 4.01
C TYR A 75 -14.82 2.35 4.95
N TYR A 76 -15.66 2.02 5.93
CA TYR A 76 -16.14 3.00 6.90
C TYR A 76 -15.02 3.50 7.81
N SER A 77 -14.17 2.61 8.33
CA SER A 77 -13.06 2.99 9.23
C SER A 77 -12.01 3.89 8.56
N HIS A 78 -11.95 3.89 7.22
CA HIS A 78 -11.05 4.72 6.43
C HIS A 78 -11.74 5.91 5.75
N GLY A 79 -13.01 6.16 6.07
CA GLY A 79 -13.77 7.30 5.54
C GLY A 79 -14.10 7.20 4.05
N LEU A 80 -14.06 6.00 3.47
CA LEU A 80 -14.41 5.75 2.07
C LEU A 80 -15.93 5.72 1.85
N VAL A 81 -16.70 5.38 2.90
CA VAL A 81 -18.16 5.45 2.88
C VAL A 81 -18.68 6.33 4.01
N SER A 82 -19.81 6.99 3.76
CA SER A 82 -20.46 7.86 4.76
C SER A 82 -21.02 7.05 5.95
N ILE A 83 -21.24 7.72 7.08
CA ILE A 83 -21.90 7.08 8.24
C ILE A 83 -23.34 6.68 7.92
N GLU A 84 -24.03 7.42 7.05
CA GLU A 84 -25.37 7.10 6.57
C GLU A 84 -25.34 5.79 5.78
N THR A 85 -24.40 5.66 4.84
CA THR A 85 -24.18 4.44 4.06
C THR A 85 -23.85 3.26 4.98
N TYR A 86 -22.89 3.43 5.90
CA TYR A 86 -22.50 2.35 6.81
C TYR A 86 -23.67 1.89 7.70
N ARG A 87 -24.47 2.82 8.24
CA ARG A 87 -25.66 2.47 9.03
C ARG A 87 -26.74 1.82 8.18
N ALA A 88 -26.92 2.23 6.93
CA ALA A 88 -27.83 1.57 6.01
C ALA A 88 -27.42 0.11 5.80
N ILE A 89 -26.14 -0.16 5.55
CA ILE A 89 -25.60 -1.53 5.46
C ILE A 89 -25.92 -2.35 6.72
N GLN A 90 -25.68 -1.80 7.92
CA GLN A 90 -25.97 -2.51 9.18
C GLN A 90 -27.46 -2.80 9.40
N ASN A 91 -28.36 -1.99 8.83
CA ASN A 91 -29.81 -2.17 8.96
C ASN A 91 -30.39 -3.11 7.89
N ASP A 92 -29.90 -2.97 6.65
CA ASP A 92 -30.45 -3.60 5.46
C ASP A 92 -29.87 -5.00 5.21
N CYS A 93 -28.69 -5.28 5.78
CA CYS A 93 -27.96 -6.53 5.61
C CYS A 93 -27.86 -7.32 6.91
N GLN A 94 -28.07 -8.63 6.83
CA GLN A 94 -27.63 -9.56 7.88
C GLN A 94 -26.10 -9.72 7.85
N PRO A 95 -25.41 -9.79 9.01
CA PRO A 95 -23.96 -10.00 9.03
C PRO A 95 -23.51 -11.25 8.25
N SER A 96 -24.35 -12.29 8.21
CA SER A 96 -24.07 -13.53 7.48
C SER A 96 -24.22 -13.45 5.96
N GLU A 97 -24.84 -12.39 5.43
CA GLU A 97 -25.10 -12.24 3.99
C GLU A 97 -24.18 -11.21 3.31
N LEU A 98 -23.47 -10.36 4.07
CA LEU A 98 -22.64 -9.27 3.51
C LEU A 98 -21.63 -9.76 2.46
N TRP A 99 -20.91 -10.83 2.77
CA TRP A 99 -19.93 -11.43 1.86
C TRP A 99 -20.57 -12.00 0.58
N LEU A 100 -21.87 -12.34 0.60
CA LEU A 100 -22.59 -12.81 -0.59
C LEU A 100 -22.91 -11.67 -1.57
N CYS A 101 -22.85 -10.43 -1.11
CA CYS A 101 -23.17 -9.27 -1.94
C CYS A 101 -21.98 -8.84 -2.80
N GLN A 102 -20.76 -9.24 -2.39
CA GLN A 102 -19.57 -9.18 -3.24
C GLN A 102 -19.77 -10.10 -4.45
N ASP A 103 -19.39 -9.64 -5.64
CA ASP A 103 -19.37 -10.41 -6.90
C ASP A 103 -20.69 -11.10 -7.31
N GLY A 104 -21.81 -10.67 -6.73
CA GLY A 104 -23.16 -11.16 -7.09
C GLY A 104 -23.41 -12.62 -6.73
N HIS A 105 -22.81 -13.12 -5.64
CA HIS A 105 -23.05 -14.49 -5.18
C HIS A 105 -24.55 -14.73 -4.86
N PRO A 106 -25.08 -15.94 -5.15
CA PRO A 106 -26.45 -16.25 -4.83
C PRO A 106 -26.66 -16.25 -3.31
N GLY A 107 -27.68 -15.54 -2.84
CA GLY A 107 -28.10 -15.55 -1.43
C GLY A 107 -28.01 -14.20 -0.72
N CYS A 108 -27.42 -13.18 -1.33
CA CYS A 108 -27.58 -11.80 -0.87
C CYS A 108 -29.02 -11.32 -1.15
N SER A 109 -29.71 -10.81 -0.13
CA SER A 109 -31.07 -10.27 -0.29
C SER A 109 -31.07 -9.06 -1.22
N ALA A 110 -32.16 -8.86 -1.96
CA ALA A 110 -32.26 -7.76 -2.93
C ALA A 110 -32.08 -6.37 -2.28
N LEU A 111 -32.53 -6.22 -1.03
CA LEU A 111 -32.34 -4.99 -0.27
C LEU A 111 -30.86 -4.78 0.07
N CYS A 112 -30.21 -5.79 0.67
CA CYS A 112 -28.79 -5.70 1.01
C CYS A 112 -27.92 -5.48 -0.23
N ALA A 113 -28.18 -6.19 -1.33
CA ALA A 113 -27.46 -6.04 -2.59
C ALA A 113 -27.54 -4.61 -3.14
N ALA A 114 -28.72 -3.99 -3.08
CA ALA A 114 -28.91 -2.60 -3.53
C ALA A 114 -28.13 -1.61 -2.65
N THR A 115 -28.17 -1.80 -1.33
CA THR A 115 -27.44 -0.94 -0.38
C THR A 115 -25.92 -1.14 -0.50
N TYR A 116 -25.45 -2.37 -0.69
CA TYR A 116 -24.04 -2.71 -0.93
C TYR A 116 -23.51 -2.06 -2.20
N ALA A 117 -24.22 -2.24 -3.33
CA ALA A 117 -23.84 -1.63 -4.60
C ALA A 117 -23.82 -0.08 -4.52
N ALA A 118 -24.77 0.52 -3.81
CA ALA A 118 -24.78 1.96 -3.58
C ALA A 118 -23.56 2.43 -2.76
N ALA A 119 -23.11 1.61 -1.80
CA ALA A 119 -21.90 1.88 -1.03
C ALA A 119 -20.65 1.83 -1.93
N GLU A 120 -20.47 0.77 -2.72
CA GLU A 120 -19.32 0.64 -3.64
C GLU A 120 -19.28 1.76 -4.69
N LEU A 121 -20.42 2.11 -5.27
CA LEU A 121 -20.51 3.23 -6.21
C LEU A 121 -20.09 4.57 -5.59
N SER A 122 -20.26 4.74 -4.28
CA SER A 122 -19.86 5.98 -3.59
C SER A 122 -18.35 6.09 -3.35
N ILE A 123 -17.61 4.98 -3.46
CA ILE A 123 -16.15 4.93 -3.26
C ILE A 123 -15.41 5.38 -4.51
N ASP A 124 -16.00 5.18 -5.70
CA ASP A 124 -15.39 5.49 -7.00
C ASP A 124 -14.06 4.75 -7.22
N PHE A 125 -14.12 3.42 -7.22
CA PHE A 125 -12.96 2.54 -7.41
C PHE A 125 -12.23 2.74 -8.75
N ASP A 126 -12.86 3.39 -9.74
CA ASP A 126 -12.21 3.75 -11.00
C ASP A 126 -11.19 4.90 -10.82
N GLU A 127 -11.41 5.78 -9.84
CA GLU A 127 -10.58 6.95 -9.54
C GLU A 127 -9.67 6.75 -8.31
N MET A 128 -9.79 5.59 -7.62
CA MET A 128 -9.02 5.25 -6.43
C MET A 128 -8.11 4.03 -6.67
N ASN A 129 -6.95 4.00 -6.03
CA ASN A 129 -6.13 2.79 -5.96
C ASN A 129 -6.57 1.91 -4.76
N PRO A 130 -7.28 0.79 -4.97
CA PRO A 130 -7.75 -0.02 -3.85
C PRO A 130 -6.64 -0.86 -3.19
N TYR A 131 -5.53 -1.10 -3.91
CA TYR A 131 -4.36 -1.78 -3.35
C TYR A 131 -3.55 -0.88 -2.43
N TYR A 132 -3.72 0.44 -2.51
CA TYR A 132 -3.12 1.38 -1.58
C TYR A 132 -3.97 2.65 -1.55
N ILE A 133 -4.86 2.78 -0.56
CA ILE A 133 -5.89 3.84 -0.52
C ILE A 133 -5.34 5.27 -0.46
N TYR A 134 -4.05 5.43 -0.16
CA TYR A 134 -3.35 6.72 -0.16
C TYR A 134 -2.51 6.95 -1.43
N GLY A 135 -2.52 5.98 -2.35
CA GLY A 135 -1.79 6.02 -3.60
C GLY A 135 -2.62 6.63 -4.72
N ASP A 136 -1.92 7.29 -5.65
CA ASP A 136 -2.52 7.77 -6.89
C ASP A 136 -2.84 6.60 -7.84
N ILE A 137 -3.67 6.85 -8.85
CA ILE A 137 -3.96 5.93 -9.96
C ILE A 137 -3.09 6.24 -11.19
N CYS A 138 -2.91 5.25 -12.07
CA CYS A 138 -2.16 5.45 -13.30
C CYS A 138 -3.01 6.14 -14.37
N LEU A 139 -2.65 7.38 -14.72
CA LEU A 139 -3.33 8.14 -15.77
C LEU A 139 -2.71 7.96 -17.17
N LEU A 140 -1.67 7.13 -17.30
CA LEU A 140 -1.01 6.93 -18.60
C LEU A 140 -1.90 6.13 -19.55
N GLN A 141 -2.16 6.69 -20.72
CA GLN A 141 -2.81 5.98 -21.81
C GLN A 141 -1.83 5.05 -22.56
N ALA A 142 -2.34 3.97 -23.15
CA ALA A 142 -1.54 2.94 -23.83
C ALA A 142 -0.67 3.45 -25.01
N ASN A 143 -0.99 4.62 -25.59
CA ASN A 143 -0.19 5.26 -26.65
C ASN A 143 0.96 6.12 -26.08
N GLN A 144 0.80 6.70 -24.89
CA GLN A 144 1.79 7.56 -24.23
C GLN A 144 2.94 6.73 -23.66
N THR A 145 2.66 5.52 -23.20
CA THR A 145 3.66 4.57 -22.68
C THR A 145 4.71 4.19 -23.73
N LYS A 146 4.31 4.05 -25.00
CA LYS A 146 5.24 3.82 -26.12
C LYS A 146 6.17 5.01 -26.38
N ALA A 147 5.68 6.24 -26.21
CA ALA A 147 6.49 7.45 -26.37
C ALA A 147 7.52 7.62 -25.24
N LEU A 148 7.15 7.26 -24.01
CA LEU A 148 8.06 7.29 -22.86
C LEU A 148 9.18 6.23 -22.96
N ARG A 149 8.89 5.05 -23.53
CA ARG A 149 9.91 4.03 -23.88
C ARG A 149 11.03 4.57 -24.79
N LEU A 150 10.74 5.58 -25.62
CA LEU A 150 11.71 6.17 -26.56
C LEU A 150 12.57 7.27 -25.93
N GLN A 151 12.19 7.78 -24.76
CA GLN A 151 12.95 8.81 -24.04
C GLN A 151 13.98 8.16 -23.12
N LYS A 152 15.21 7.98 -23.64
CA LYS A 152 16.36 7.38 -22.93
C LYS A 152 16.81 8.07 -21.62
N ASN A 153 16.22 9.21 -21.24
CA ASN A 153 16.80 10.12 -20.23
C ASN A 153 16.02 10.31 -18.92
N HIS A 154 14.88 9.66 -18.72
CA HIS A 154 14.17 9.78 -17.44
C HIS A 154 14.48 8.59 -16.53
N MET A 155 15.57 8.71 -15.77
CA MET A 155 15.77 7.90 -14.57
C MET A 155 14.72 8.32 -13.53
N ILE A 156 13.51 7.79 -13.64
CA ILE A 156 12.53 7.85 -12.56
C ILE A 156 13.02 6.85 -11.50
N ARG A 157 13.95 7.29 -10.66
CA ARG A 157 14.29 6.57 -9.43
C ARG A 157 13.58 7.30 -8.29
N PRO A 158 12.77 6.61 -7.49
CA PRO A 158 12.37 7.12 -6.18
C PRO A 158 13.64 7.54 -5.42
N LEU A 159 13.73 8.82 -5.04
CA LEU A 159 14.91 9.38 -4.37
C LEU A 159 15.01 8.99 -2.89
N THR A 160 14.14 8.12 -2.38
CA THR A 160 14.12 7.76 -0.96
C THR A 160 13.94 6.26 -0.75
N HIS A 161 14.62 5.73 0.27
CA HIS A 161 14.45 4.38 0.79
C HIS A 161 13.08 4.19 1.49
N ARG A 162 12.25 5.25 1.52
CA ARG A 162 10.94 5.30 2.17
C ARG A 162 9.80 4.85 1.26
N GLY A 163 10.09 4.48 0.02
CA GLY A 163 9.15 3.88 -0.94
C GLY A 163 8.17 4.92 -1.49
N THR A 164 8.34 5.28 -2.77
CA THR A 164 7.22 5.82 -3.55
C THR A 164 7.06 4.89 -4.73
N ILE A 165 6.04 4.03 -4.67
CA ILE A 165 5.62 3.29 -5.86
C ILE A 165 4.87 4.30 -6.73
N ASP A 166 5.36 4.54 -7.94
CA ASP A 166 4.64 5.41 -8.85
C ASP A 166 3.39 4.68 -9.35
N PRO A 167 2.27 5.38 -9.58
CA PRO A 167 1.00 4.76 -9.92
C PRO A 167 1.07 3.87 -11.18
N CYS A 168 1.97 4.17 -12.10
CA CYS A 168 2.14 3.45 -13.37
C CYS A 168 3.25 2.38 -13.34
N THR A 169 3.72 1.96 -12.15
CA THR A 169 4.84 1.01 -12.01
C THR A 169 4.59 -0.30 -12.76
N ASP A 170 3.39 -0.88 -12.68
CA ASP A 170 3.09 -2.17 -13.33
C ASP A 170 3.14 -2.09 -14.85
N THR A 171 2.71 -0.95 -15.41
CA THR A 171 2.87 -0.66 -16.84
C THR A 171 4.33 -0.68 -17.23
N PHE A 172 5.21 -0.02 -16.46
CA PHE A 172 6.64 -0.02 -16.75
C PHE A 172 7.29 -1.40 -16.58
N THR A 173 6.87 -2.18 -15.58
CA THR A 173 7.31 -3.57 -15.36
C THR A 173 6.95 -4.45 -16.57
N THR A 174 5.70 -4.41 -17.03
CA THR A 174 5.24 -5.14 -18.22
C THR A 174 6.03 -4.73 -19.46
N LEU A 175 6.30 -3.43 -19.63
CA LEU A 175 7.14 -2.94 -20.73
C LEU A 175 8.59 -3.40 -20.61
N TYR A 176 9.15 -3.53 -19.41
CA TYR A 176 10.51 -4.04 -19.24
C TYR A 176 10.59 -5.52 -19.57
N LEU A 177 9.71 -6.35 -19.02
CA LEU A 177 9.71 -7.80 -19.18
C LEU A 177 9.42 -8.24 -20.63
N ASN A 178 8.69 -7.44 -21.39
CA ASN A 178 8.43 -7.68 -22.82
C ASN A 178 9.53 -7.20 -23.76
N GLN A 179 10.68 -6.74 -23.26
CA GLN A 179 11.81 -6.44 -24.15
C GLN A 179 12.41 -7.76 -24.66
N PRO A 180 12.68 -7.91 -25.98
CA PRO A 180 13.27 -9.14 -26.52
C PRO A 180 14.57 -9.56 -25.83
N GLN A 181 15.41 -8.57 -25.51
CA GLN A 181 16.67 -8.76 -24.78
C GLN A 181 16.44 -9.39 -23.39
N VAL A 182 15.37 -8.96 -22.70
CA VAL A 182 15.02 -9.44 -21.37
C VAL A 182 14.48 -10.86 -21.46
N LEU A 183 13.50 -11.12 -22.35
CA LEU A 183 12.96 -12.47 -22.58
C LEU A 183 14.05 -13.50 -22.93
N THR A 184 15.02 -13.11 -23.77
CA THR A 184 16.19 -13.95 -24.08
C THR A 184 17.09 -14.15 -22.85
N ALA A 185 17.34 -13.10 -22.06
CA ALA A 185 18.20 -13.18 -20.88
C ALA A 185 17.63 -14.06 -19.76
N ILE A 186 16.31 -14.13 -19.61
CA ILE A 186 15.63 -15.00 -18.64
C ILE A 186 15.23 -16.36 -19.24
N HIS A 187 15.72 -16.69 -20.43
CA HIS A 187 15.56 -17.99 -21.09
C HIS A 187 14.11 -18.44 -21.34
N VAL A 188 13.22 -17.49 -21.70
CA VAL A 188 11.84 -17.83 -22.07
C VAL A 188 11.82 -18.62 -23.38
N ASP A 189 11.19 -19.79 -23.35
CA ASP A 189 11.02 -20.64 -24.53
C ASP A 189 10.14 -19.96 -25.59
N GLY A 190 10.60 -19.95 -26.84
CA GLY A 190 9.99 -19.16 -27.93
C GLY A 190 10.42 -17.68 -27.97
N GLY A 191 11.19 -17.18 -27.00
CA GLY A 191 11.85 -15.87 -27.04
C GLY A 191 10.91 -14.69 -27.34
N ALA A 192 11.26 -13.89 -28.35
CA ALA A 192 10.53 -12.68 -28.73
C ALA A 192 9.10 -12.92 -29.28
N SER A 193 8.70 -14.18 -29.51
CA SER A 193 7.34 -14.53 -29.89
C SER A 193 6.40 -14.66 -28.68
N GLN A 194 6.93 -14.61 -27.46
CA GLN A 194 6.16 -14.62 -26.22
C GLN A 194 5.85 -13.20 -25.75
N SER A 195 4.79 -13.08 -24.96
CA SER A 195 4.43 -11.85 -24.25
C SER A 195 4.22 -12.16 -22.79
N PHE A 196 4.81 -11.33 -21.93
CA PHE A 196 4.52 -11.28 -20.51
C PHE A 196 3.26 -10.44 -20.26
N SER A 197 2.40 -10.90 -19.36
CA SER A 197 1.38 -10.12 -18.66
C SER A 197 1.54 -10.36 -17.15
N ASP A 198 1.19 -9.35 -16.36
CA ASP A 198 1.16 -9.40 -14.90
C ASP A 198 0.12 -10.42 -14.38
N CYS A 199 -1.09 -10.34 -14.91
CA CYS A 199 -2.20 -11.23 -14.63
C CYS A 199 -2.68 -11.93 -15.91
N SER A 200 -3.43 -13.02 -15.76
CA SER A 200 -3.99 -13.77 -16.89
C SER A 200 -5.48 -14.06 -16.68
N ASP A 201 -6.32 -13.32 -17.39
CA ASP A 201 -7.78 -13.47 -17.33
C ASP A 201 -8.21 -14.91 -17.67
N GLY A 202 -7.57 -15.52 -18.67
CA GLY A 202 -7.86 -16.92 -19.04
C GLY A 202 -7.52 -17.92 -17.92
N VAL A 203 -6.51 -17.64 -17.09
CA VAL A 203 -6.27 -18.47 -15.89
C VAL A 203 -7.34 -18.22 -14.85
N ILE A 204 -7.69 -16.95 -14.59
CA ILE A 204 -8.69 -16.53 -13.61
C ILE A 204 -10.06 -17.15 -13.93
N GLU A 205 -10.53 -17.03 -15.17
CA GLU A 205 -11.82 -17.56 -15.65
C GLU A 205 -11.91 -19.09 -15.53
N LEU A 206 -10.79 -19.79 -15.71
CA LEU A 206 -10.73 -21.26 -15.62
C LEU A 206 -10.41 -21.75 -14.20
N TYR A 207 -10.08 -20.86 -13.26
CA TYR A 207 -9.66 -21.24 -11.92
C TYR A 207 -10.89 -21.61 -11.07
N SER A 208 -10.94 -22.86 -10.60
CA SER A 208 -11.93 -23.28 -9.61
C SER A 208 -11.36 -23.03 -8.21
N SER A 209 -11.87 -22.01 -7.53
CA SER A 209 -11.46 -21.60 -6.19
C SER A 209 -12.10 -22.46 -5.09
N SER A 210 -11.42 -22.55 -3.94
CA SER A 210 -12.03 -23.01 -2.69
C SER A 210 -12.47 -21.78 -1.90
N LEU A 211 -13.62 -21.85 -1.24
CA LEU A 211 -14.13 -20.74 -0.42
C LEU A 211 -13.25 -20.43 0.79
N THR A 212 -12.51 -21.43 1.28
CA THR A 212 -11.69 -21.33 2.49
C THR A 212 -10.53 -22.32 2.44
N VAL A 213 -9.45 -21.99 3.15
CA VAL A 213 -8.34 -22.92 3.44
C VAL A 213 -8.08 -23.08 4.94
N LEU A 214 -8.98 -22.56 5.79
CA LEU A 214 -8.84 -22.61 7.25
C LEU A 214 -8.77 -24.03 7.79
N ASP A 215 -9.42 -24.99 7.14
CA ASP A 215 -9.40 -26.41 7.52
C ASP A 215 -8.01 -27.05 7.45
N LYS A 216 -7.04 -26.42 6.77
CA LYS A 216 -5.64 -26.90 6.70
C LYS A 216 -4.78 -26.38 7.86
N TYR A 217 -5.11 -25.24 8.44
CA TYR A 217 -4.30 -24.60 9.48
C TYR A 217 -4.10 -25.47 10.72
N PRO A 218 -5.06 -26.28 11.22
CA PRO A 218 -4.80 -27.16 12.36
C PRO A 218 -3.59 -28.10 12.15
N THR A 219 -3.48 -28.74 10.99
CA THR A 219 -2.33 -29.60 10.64
C THR A 219 -1.05 -28.78 10.48
N ILE A 220 -1.13 -27.61 9.82
CA ILE A 220 0.02 -26.73 9.61
C ILE A 220 0.60 -26.23 10.95
N LEU A 221 -0.27 -25.81 11.87
CA LEU A 221 0.14 -25.27 13.17
C LEU A 221 0.73 -26.37 14.06
N GLN A 222 0.16 -27.58 14.03
CA GLN A 222 0.70 -28.74 14.77
C GLN A 222 2.10 -29.17 14.29
N ALA A 223 2.46 -28.88 13.05
CA ALA A 223 3.80 -29.17 12.52
C ALA A 223 4.91 -28.29 13.15
N GLY A 224 4.56 -27.27 13.92
CA GLY A 224 5.54 -26.45 14.65
C GLY A 224 6.35 -25.49 13.78
N LEU A 225 5.90 -25.22 12.54
CA LEU A 225 6.55 -24.30 11.61
C LEU A 225 6.51 -22.86 12.11
N LYS A 226 7.48 -22.02 11.71
CA LYS A 226 7.41 -20.57 11.95
C LYS A 226 6.39 -19.95 10.97
N GLY A 227 5.28 -19.41 11.49
CA GLY A 227 4.28 -18.70 10.69
C GLY A 227 4.35 -17.19 10.90
N LEU A 228 4.41 -16.43 9.81
CA LEU A 228 4.21 -14.97 9.82
C LEU A 228 3.05 -14.61 8.90
N ILE A 229 2.03 -13.98 9.45
CA ILE A 229 0.99 -13.33 8.69
C ILE A 229 1.20 -11.83 8.83
N TYR A 230 1.10 -11.10 7.74
CA TYR A 230 1.24 -9.66 7.81
C TYR A 230 0.30 -8.96 6.84
N SER A 231 -0.18 -7.77 7.20
CA SER A 231 -1.07 -6.99 6.33
C SER A 231 -0.67 -5.53 6.34
N GLY A 232 -0.62 -4.92 5.17
CA GLY A 232 -0.64 -3.46 5.08
C GLY A 232 -1.97 -2.90 5.56
N ASP A 233 -1.94 -1.86 6.38
CA ASP A 233 -3.16 -1.26 6.94
C ASP A 233 -3.91 -0.33 5.96
N ALA A 234 -3.34 -0.07 4.79
CA ALA A 234 -3.89 0.75 3.73
C ALA A 234 -4.31 -0.08 2.49
N ASP A 235 -4.42 -1.39 2.62
CA ASP A 235 -4.95 -2.30 1.60
C ASP A 235 -6.47 -2.47 1.74
N ALA A 236 -7.23 -2.08 0.72
CA ALA A 236 -8.67 -2.28 0.70
C ALA A 236 -9.09 -3.65 0.14
N ILE A 237 -8.23 -4.31 -0.64
CA ILE A 237 -8.55 -5.56 -1.35
C ILE A 237 -8.45 -6.77 -0.42
N VAL A 238 -7.36 -6.90 0.34
CA VAL A 238 -7.23 -7.93 1.40
C VAL A 238 -6.84 -7.27 2.70
N ASN A 239 -7.82 -6.57 3.26
CA ASN A 239 -7.59 -5.74 4.41
C ASN A 239 -7.29 -6.54 5.69
N PHE A 240 -6.65 -5.86 6.64
CA PHE A 240 -6.23 -6.47 7.89
C PHE A 240 -7.39 -6.92 8.79
N ILE A 241 -8.61 -6.37 8.63
CA ILE A 241 -9.78 -6.75 9.44
C ILE A 241 -10.21 -8.17 9.09
N GLY A 242 -10.34 -8.50 7.79
CA GLY A 242 -10.59 -9.87 7.31
C GLY A 242 -9.53 -10.85 7.82
N THR A 243 -8.26 -10.42 7.76
CA THR A 243 -7.14 -11.21 8.30
C THR A 243 -7.28 -11.50 9.80
N GLN A 244 -7.64 -10.49 10.60
CA GLN A 244 -7.88 -10.69 12.03
C GLN A 244 -9.05 -11.62 12.29
N ARG A 245 -10.17 -11.47 11.57
CA ARG A 245 -11.36 -12.32 11.75
C ARG A 245 -11.02 -13.79 11.64
N TRP A 246 -10.35 -14.22 10.57
CA TRP A 246 -10.04 -15.63 10.39
C TRP A 246 -9.00 -16.18 11.39
N LEU A 247 -8.15 -15.32 11.97
CA LEU A 247 -7.23 -15.69 13.06
C LEU A 247 -7.94 -15.85 14.41
N THR A 248 -9.00 -15.08 14.63
CA THR A 248 -9.75 -14.99 15.91
C THR A 248 -10.92 -15.96 15.98
N ASP A 249 -11.84 -15.75 16.93
CA ASP A 249 -12.98 -16.61 17.23
C ASP A 249 -14.00 -16.73 16.09
N ASP A 250 -13.99 -15.81 15.12
CA ASP A 250 -14.76 -15.93 13.88
C ASP A 250 -14.25 -17.06 12.96
N GLY A 251 -12.98 -17.45 13.08
CA GLY A 251 -12.33 -18.47 12.26
C GLY A 251 -11.60 -19.54 13.08
N LEU A 252 -10.28 -19.46 13.13
CA LEU A 252 -9.41 -20.48 13.74
C LEU A 252 -9.41 -20.47 15.27
N ASN A 253 -9.89 -19.39 15.89
CA ASN A 253 -9.89 -19.17 17.34
C ASN A 253 -8.51 -19.41 17.96
N LEU A 254 -7.48 -18.78 17.38
CA LEU A 254 -6.11 -18.97 17.84
C LEU A 254 -5.90 -18.36 19.22
N THR A 255 -5.19 -19.07 20.10
CA THR A 255 -4.87 -18.59 21.44
C THR A 255 -3.75 -17.56 21.40
N VAL A 256 -4.04 -16.34 21.88
CA VAL A 256 -3.05 -15.26 22.03
C VAL A 256 -2.04 -15.61 23.13
N THR A 257 -0.75 -15.59 22.80
CA THR A 257 0.37 -15.74 23.75
C THR A 257 1.05 -14.40 24.06
N GLU A 258 1.07 -13.46 23.10
CA GLU A 258 1.50 -12.08 23.33
C GLU A 258 0.48 -11.13 22.73
N LYS A 259 -0.13 -10.30 23.60
CA LYS A 259 -1.20 -9.38 23.23
C LYS A 259 -0.74 -8.33 22.22
N TRP A 260 -1.70 -7.88 21.41
CA TRP A 260 -1.58 -6.74 20.50
C TRP A 260 -0.76 -5.58 21.08
N LYS A 261 0.36 -5.26 20.43
CA LYS A 261 1.28 -4.20 20.85
C LYS A 261 1.91 -3.52 19.64
N ALA A 262 2.27 -2.25 19.81
CA ALA A 262 3.03 -1.52 18.80
C ALA A 262 4.41 -2.15 18.58
N TRP A 263 4.89 -2.14 17.34
CA TRP A 263 6.28 -2.44 17.01
C TRP A 263 6.95 -1.24 16.36
N ILE A 264 8.22 -1.04 16.70
CA ILE A 264 9.04 0.08 16.25
C ILE A 264 9.98 -0.44 15.16
N GLY A 265 10.04 0.28 14.04
CA GLY A 265 10.91 -0.05 12.93
C GLY A 265 12.37 0.32 13.20
N PRO A 266 13.28 -0.09 12.32
CA PRO A 266 14.70 0.24 12.45
C PRO A 266 14.95 1.76 12.33
N ASP A 267 14.04 2.50 11.69
CA ASP A 267 13.98 3.96 11.60
C ASP A 267 13.49 4.65 12.89
N LYS A 268 13.28 3.89 13.97
CA LYS A 268 12.77 4.35 15.29
C LYS A 268 11.35 4.95 15.22
N GLN A 269 10.60 4.64 14.16
CA GLN A 269 9.22 5.06 14.00
C GLN A 269 8.25 3.93 14.35
N LEU A 270 7.03 4.31 14.74
CA LEU A 270 5.94 3.35 14.83
C LEU A 270 5.69 2.75 13.45
N SER A 271 5.78 1.43 13.36
CA SER A 271 5.71 0.72 12.07
C SER A 271 4.48 -0.15 11.93
N GLY A 272 3.68 -0.27 12.99
CA GLY A 272 2.43 -1.00 13.01
C GLY A 272 2.26 -1.69 14.36
N TYR A 273 1.48 -2.77 14.37
CA TYR A 273 1.16 -3.53 15.57
C TYR A 273 1.32 -5.03 15.32
N THR A 274 1.59 -5.78 16.38
CA THR A 274 1.84 -7.22 16.30
C THR A 274 1.16 -7.94 17.45
N GLU A 275 0.68 -9.15 17.17
CA GLU A 275 0.13 -10.09 18.14
C GLU A 275 0.65 -11.49 17.84
N ARG A 276 1.01 -12.21 18.89
CA ARG A 276 1.53 -13.56 18.78
C ARG A 276 0.47 -14.52 19.27
N TYR A 277 0.17 -15.52 18.45
CA TYR A 277 -0.65 -16.66 18.84
C TYR A 277 0.26 -17.80 19.27
N THR A 278 0.17 -18.99 18.69
CA THR A 278 1.02 -20.14 19.01
C THR A 278 2.43 -20.00 18.36
N ASN A 279 2.62 -20.65 17.22
CA ASN A 279 3.77 -20.56 16.33
C ASN A 279 3.53 -19.59 15.16
N LEU A 280 2.41 -18.87 15.18
CA LEU A 280 2.02 -17.88 14.18
C LEU A 280 2.02 -16.48 14.82
N THR A 281 2.62 -15.52 14.11
CA THR A 281 2.60 -14.10 14.47
C THR A 281 1.80 -13.34 13.42
N PHE A 282 0.91 -12.45 13.84
CA PHE A 282 0.25 -11.50 12.95
C PHE A 282 0.80 -10.10 13.17
N THR A 283 1.12 -9.39 12.09
CA THR A 283 1.70 -8.05 12.14
C THR A 283 1.07 -7.13 11.10
N THR A 284 0.56 -5.97 11.51
CA THR A 284 0.21 -4.89 10.58
C THR A 284 1.43 -4.03 10.26
N ILE A 285 1.48 -3.50 9.03
CA ILE A 285 2.49 -2.52 8.62
C ILE A 285 1.80 -1.20 8.31
N LYS A 286 2.11 -0.20 9.12
CA LYS A 286 1.51 1.13 9.08
C LYS A 286 1.89 1.89 7.81
N GLY A 287 0.87 2.33 7.08
CA GLY A 287 0.97 3.05 5.82
C GLY A 287 1.37 2.17 4.63
N ALA A 288 1.28 0.85 4.75
CA ALA A 288 1.53 -0.08 3.64
C ALA A 288 0.23 -0.48 2.95
N GLY A 289 0.26 -0.59 1.63
CA GLY A 289 -0.82 -1.18 0.84
C GLY A 289 -0.72 -2.70 0.75
N HIS A 290 -1.35 -3.27 -0.27
CA HIS A 290 -1.41 -4.69 -0.60
C HIS A 290 -0.01 -5.29 -0.79
N MET A 291 0.78 -4.64 -1.65
CA MET A 291 2.20 -4.94 -1.82
C MET A 291 3.02 -4.24 -0.74
N VAL A 292 3.03 -4.80 0.47
CA VAL A 292 3.77 -4.25 1.62
C VAL A 292 5.26 -3.99 1.29
N PRO A 293 5.99 -4.90 0.62
CA PRO A 293 7.39 -4.65 0.27
C PRO A 293 7.59 -3.48 -0.70
N ALA A 294 6.58 -3.15 -1.51
CA ALA A 294 6.69 -2.07 -2.47
C ALA A 294 6.35 -0.70 -1.84
N THR A 295 5.36 -0.67 -0.96
CA THR A 295 4.89 0.58 -0.31
C THR A 295 5.71 0.93 0.95
N ARG A 296 6.21 -0.06 1.69
CA ARG A 296 7.04 0.14 2.90
C ARG A 296 8.27 -0.79 2.90
N PRO A 297 9.21 -0.62 1.94
CA PRO A 297 10.31 -1.56 1.70
C PRO A 297 11.23 -1.76 2.90
N LEU A 298 11.55 -0.69 3.63
CA LEU A 298 12.38 -0.77 4.83
C LEU A 298 11.74 -1.68 5.90
N HIS A 299 10.47 -1.42 6.21
CA HIS A 299 9.72 -2.14 7.23
C HIS A 299 9.46 -3.59 6.83
N ALA A 300 9.19 -3.84 5.55
CA ALA A 300 9.05 -5.19 5.01
C ALA A 300 10.35 -6.00 5.10
N LEU A 301 11.48 -5.41 4.71
CA LEU A 301 12.78 -6.08 4.79
C LEU A 301 13.18 -6.38 6.23
N TYR A 302 12.98 -5.43 7.13
CA TYR A 302 13.20 -5.63 8.57
C TYR A 302 12.36 -6.79 9.12
N LEU A 303 11.06 -6.80 8.82
CA LEU A 303 10.16 -7.87 9.24
C LEU A 303 10.58 -9.23 8.66
N PHE A 304 11.00 -9.27 7.39
CA PHE A 304 11.49 -10.47 6.72
C PHE A 304 12.77 -11.01 7.34
N GLU A 305 13.79 -10.17 7.58
CA GLU A 305 15.04 -10.61 8.22
C GLU A 305 14.79 -11.12 9.64
N CYS A 306 13.95 -10.42 10.40
CA CYS A 306 13.49 -10.85 11.71
C CYS A 306 12.85 -12.24 11.69
N PHE A 307 11.99 -12.49 10.70
CA PHE A 307 11.30 -13.76 10.55
C PHE A 307 12.26 -14.91 10.21
N VAL A 308 13.16 -14.70 9.23
CA VAL A 308 14.07 -15.74 8.75
C VAL A 308 15.18 -16.03 9.76
N TYR A 309 15.81 -15.00 10.31
CA TYR A 309 17.02 -15.12 11.11
C TYR A 309 16.79 -14.94 12.62
N GLY A 310 15.58 -14.54 13.03
CA GLY A 310 15.20 -14.37 14.42
C GLY A 310 15.67 -13.04 15.02
N GLN A 311 15.48 -12.90 16.34
CA GLN A 311 15.63 -11.63 17.05
C GLN A 311 17.06 -11.04 16.98
N VAL A 312 18.09 -11.88 16.93
CA VAL A 312 19.49 -11.40 16.83
C VAL A 312 19.70 -10.58 15.54
N ALA A 313 19.10 -11.01 14.43
CA ALA A 313 19.15 -10.25 13.19
C ALA A 313 18.36 -8.94 13.31
N CYS A 314 17.17 -8.97 13.91
CA CYS A 314 16.39 -7.75 14.19
C CYS A 314 17.21 -6.71 14.95
N ASP A 315 17.83 -7.12 16.06
CA ASP A 315 18.52 -6.21 16.98
C ASP A 315 19.78 -5.61 16.34
N SER A 316 20.34 -6.29 15.34
CA SER A 316 21.53 -5.86 14.60
C SER A 316 21.23 -5.26 13.21
N PHE A 317 19.95 -5.10 12.85
CA PHE A 317 19.55 -4.65 11.52
C PHE A 317 20.08 -3.25 11.22
N ALA A 318 20.91 -3.15 10.19
CA ALA A 318 21.45 -1.89 9.71
C ALA A 318 20.63 -1.37 8.54
N TYR A 319 19.82 -0.33 8.75
CA TYR A 319 19.03 0.24 7.68
C TYR A 319 19.78 1.32 6.88
N PRO A 320 19.54 1.43 5.56
CA PRO A 320 20.12 2.48 4.73
C PRO A 320 19.64 3.85 5.20
N LYS A 321 20.57 4.74 5.55
CA LYS A 321 20.28 6.15 5.86
C LYS A 321 20.45 6.99 4.61
N ASP A 322 19.58 7.97 4.43
CA ASP A 322 19.77 9.01 3.42
C ASP A 322 20.30 10.32 4.04
N PRO A 323 20.82 11.26 3.23
CA PRO A 323 21.36 12.53 3.73
C PRO A 323 20.31 13.45 4.39
N THR A 324 19.02 13.13 4.30
CA THR A 324 17.90 13.95 4.79
C THR A 324 17.28 13.42 6.09
N GLU A 325 17.81 12.36 6.67
CA GLU A 325 17.30 11.77 7.92
C GLU A 325 17.16 12.78 9.07
N TYR A 326 18.00 13.82 9.09
CA TYR A 326 17.94 14.89 10.07
C TYR A 326 16.65 15.71 10.02
N LEU A 327 16.02 15.83 8.86
CA LEU A 327 14.74 16.51 8.71
C LEU A 327 13.62 15.79 9.47
N SER A 328 13.76 14.47 9.62
CA SER A 328 12.85 13.65 10.40
C SER A 328 13.24 13.51 11.89
N GLY A 329 14.41 14.04 12.28
CA GLY A 329 14.98 13.86 13.62
C GLY A 329 15.54 12.45 13.86
N ALA A 330 15.54 11.57 12.86
CA ALA A 330 16.14 10.22 12.96
C ALA A 330 17.68 10.28 13.04
N ASP A 331 18.28 11.31 12.45
CA ASP A 331 19.70 11.66 12.62
C ASP A 331 19.87 13.02 13.29
N LEU A 332 20.12 13.01 14.60
CA LEU A 332 20.37 14.21 15.41
C LEU A 332 21.80 14.75 15.26
N THR A 333 22.65 14.12 14.45
CA THR A 333 24.05 14.54 14.26
C THR A 333 24.23 15.56 13.14
N ALA A 334 23.16 15.91 12.41
CA ALA A 334 23.26 16.92 11.37
C ALA A 334 23.65 18.29 11.95
N PRO A 335 24.55 19.02 11.27
CA PRO A 335 24.97 20.33 11.75
C PRO A 335 23.78 21.28 11.75
N VAL A 336 23.39 21.76 12.93
CA VAL A 336 22.56 22.96 13.05
C VAL A 336 23.45 24.12 12.65
N THR A 337 23.48 24.46 11.37
CA THR A 337 24.12 25.69 10.92
C THR A 337 23.30 26.85 11.48
N SER A 338 23.81 27.49 12.52
CA SER A 338 23.34 28.83 12.89
C SER A 338 23.82 29.79 11.80
N SER A 339 23.02 29.96 10.75
CA SER A 339 23.37 30.79 9.58
C SER A 339 23.27 32.28 9.94
N THR A 340 24.26 32.78 10.69
CA THR A 340 24.48 34.23 10.84
C THR A 340 24.64 34.95 9.48
N SER A 341 24.93 34.22 8.39
CA SER A 341 25.03 34.75 7.02
C SER A 341 23.69 35.03 6.34
N GLU A 342 22.66 34.21 6.56
CA GLU A 342 21.33 34.41 5.94
C GLU A 342 20.60 35.59 6.57
N ALA A 343 20.72 35.75 7.89
CA ALA A 343 20.21 36.94 8.58
C ALA A 343 20.80 38.23 7.98
N ASN A 344 22.10 38.27 7.70
CA ASN A 344 22.77 39.44 7.11
C ASN A 344 22.29 39.74 5.69
N LEU A 345 22.02 38.71 4.87
CA LEU A 345 21.46 38.90 3.52
C LEU A 345 20.03 39.45 3.58
N VAL A 346 19.20 38.95 4.49
CA VAL A 346 17.83 39.46 4.70
C VAL A 346 17.86 40.92 5.14
N TYR A 347 18.73 41.31 6.08
CA TYR A 347 18.93 42.71 6.46
C TYR A 347 19.39 43.58 5.29
N LEU A 348 20.28 43.07 4.42
CA LEU A 348 20.73 43.79 3.24
C LEU A 348 19.57 44.06 2.26
N TRP A 349 18.71 43.07 2.03
CA TRP A 349 17.52 43.22 1.18
C TRP A 349 16.50 44.20 1.76
N TRP A 350 16.28 44.20 3.08
CA TRP A 350 15.45 45.20 3.74
C TRP A 350 16.04 46.61 3.67
N ALA A 351 17.36 46.75 3.83
CA ALA A 351 18.04 48.04 3.68
C ALA A 351 17.94 48.57 2.23
N LEU A 352 18.18 47.71 1.24
CA LEU A 352 18.05 48.06 -0.17
C LEU A 352 16.60 48.40 -0.56
N GLY A 353 15.63 47.61 -0.07
CA GLY A 353 14.20 47.88 -0.26
C GLY A 353 13.76 49.18 0.40
N GLY A 354 14.24 49.48 1.61
CA GLY A 354 14.00 50.74 2.30
C GLY A 354 14.52 51.96 1.53
N VAL A 355 15.75 51.88 1.00
CA VAL A 355 16.31 52.95 0.15
C VAL A 355 15.50 53.13 -1.13
N ALA A 356 15.11 52.03 -1.79
CA ALA A 356 14.27 52.10 -3.00
C ALA A 356 12.91 52.74 -2.70
N MET A 357 12.26 52.41 -1.59
CA MET A 357 10.98 53.02 -1.19
C MET A 357 11.11 54.51 -0.89
N VAL A 358 12.22 54.95 -0.27
CA VAL A 358 12.48 56.37 -0.03
C VAL A 358 12.71 57.10 -1.37
N VAL A 359 13.49 56.53 -2.28
CA VAL A 359 13.74 57.13 -3.60
C VAL A 359 12.45 57.22 -4.41
N VAL A 360 11.65 56.15 -4.48
CA VAL A 360 10.34 56.15 -5.15
C VAL A 360 9.37 57.10 -4.47
N GLY A 361 9.38 57.19 -3.14
CA GLY A 361 8.57 58.14 -2.37
C GLY A 361 8.95 59.59 -2.65
N VAL A 362 10.25 59.91 -2.75
CA VAL A 362 10.74 61.27 -3.08
C VAL A 362 10.45 61.63 -4.53
N LEU A 363 10.64 60.70 -5.48
CA LEU A 363 10.32 60.90 -6.89
C LEU A 363 8.81 61.02 -7.11
N GLY A 364 8.02 60.17 -6.44
CA GLY A 364 6.56 60.20 -6.45
C GLY A 364 6.01 61.47 -5.80
N TRP A 365 6.59 61.93 -4.68
CA TRP A 365 6.22 63.19 -4.07
C TRP A 365 6.57 64.39 -4.96
N ARG A 366 7.74 64.40 -5.61
CA ARG A 366 8.08 65.43 -6.61
C ARG A 366 7.12 65.43 -7.80
N TYR A 367 6.72 64.25 -8.27
CA TYR A 367 5.74 64.08 -9.35
C TYR A 367 4.33 64.55 -8.93
N VAL A 368 3.88 64.19 -7.73
CA VAL A 368 2.58 64.61 -7.19
C VAL A 368 2.56 66.11 -6.84
N ALA A 369 3.67 66.67 -6.33
CA ALA A 369 3.79 68.09 -6.05
C ALA A 369 3.73 68.95 -7.33
N THR A 370 4.32 68.46 -8.43
CA THR A 370 4.23 69.11 -9.76
C THR A 370 2.85 68.93 -10.42
N GLN A 371 2.12 67.86 -10.11
CA GLN A 371 0.73 67.64 -10.54
C GLN A 371 -0.29 68.45 -9.71
N LYS A 372 -0.07 68.65 -8.40
CA LYS A 372 -0.97 69.40 -7.50
C LYS A 372 -1.03 70.90 -7.78
N THR A 373 -0.05 71.48 -8.47
CA THR A 373 -0.15 72.85 -9.01
C THR A 373 -1.12 72.98 -10.20
N LYS A 374 -1.72 71.88 -10.70
CA LYS A 374 -2.54 71.89 -11.93
C LYS A 374 -3.97 71.36 -11.82
N LYS A 375 -4.46 70.92 -10.66
CA LYS A 375 -5.80 70.32 -10.60
C LYS A 375 -6.53 70.58 -9.27
N GLU A 376 -7.35 71.62 -9.29
CA GLU A 376 -8.47 71.78 -8.36
C GLU A 376 -9.69 70.94 -8.83
N ASN A 377 -10.45 70.49 -7.84
CA ASN A 377 -11.87 70.09 -7.82
C ASN A 377 -12.31 68.81 -8.57
N ALA A 378 -12.56 67.74 -7.80
CA ALA A 378 -13.75 66.91 -7.96
C ALA A 378 -14.03 66.10 -6.67
N LYS A 379 -15.27 66.22 -6.15
CA LYS A 379 -15.82 65.46 -5.01
C LYS A 379 -16.28 64.07 -5.46
N TYR A 380 -16.15 63.07 -4.59
CA TYR A 380 -16.73 61.74 -4.76
C TYR A 380 -18.04 61.61 -3.96
N THR A 381 -19.02 60.91 -4.53
CA THR A 381 -20.26 60.47 -3.89
C THR A 381 -20.16 58.95 -3.65
N GLU A 382 -20.52 58.50 -2.45
CA GLU A 382 -20.60 57.07 -2.08
C GLU A 382 -21.83 56.39 -2.71
N LEU A 383 -21.69 55.09 -3.05
CA LEU A 383 -22.78 54.23 -3.51
C LEU A 383 -23.23 53.31 -2.36
N THR A 384 -24.47 53.50 -1.91
CA THR A 384 -25.17 52.62 -0.97
C THR A 384 -25.92 51.50 -1.70
N SER A 385 -25.94 50.32 -1.09
CA SER A 385 -26.58 49.09 -1.57
C SER A 385 -28.11 49.18 -1.67
N GLU A 386 -28.70 48.72 -2.77
CA GLU A 386 -30.14 48.46 -2.88
C GLU A 386 -30.48 46.97 -3.05
N VAL A 387 -31.66 46.64 -2.50
CA VAL A 387 -32.23 45.33 -2.18
C VAL A 387 -33.03 44.77 -3.37
N LYS A 388 -33.08 43.42 -3.49
CA LYS A 388 -33.84 42.68 -4.51
C LYS A 388 -35.38 42.81 -4.34
N PRO A 389 -36.17 42.75 -5.43
CA PRO A 389 -37.62 42.87 -5.36
C PRO A 389 -38.32 41.56 -4.97
N VAL A 390 -39.40 41.74 -4.22
CA VAL A 390 -40.43 40.75 -3.83
C VAL A 390 -41.42 40.58 -4.99
N TYR A 391 -41.78 39.34 -5.34
CA TYR A 391 -42.92 39.07 -6.22
C TYR A 391 -44.21 39.02 -5.39
N SER A 392 -45.24 39.74 -5.84
CA SER A 392 -46.54 39.86 -5.18
C SER A 392 -47.57 38.85 -5.70
N THR A 393 -48.38 38.37 -4.74
CA THR A 393 -49.75 37.81 -4.78
C THR A 393 -50.05 36.62 -5.67
#